data_AF-A0A497JRS8-F1
#
_entry.id   AF-A0A497JRS8-F1
#
_cell.length_a   1.000
_cell.length_b   1.000
_cell.length_c   1.000
_cell.angle_alpha   90.00
_cell.angle_beta   90.00
_cell.angle_gamma   90.00
#
_symmetry.space_group_name_H-M   'P 1'
#
loop_
_entity.id
_entity.type
_entity.pdbx_description
1 polymer ?
#
loop_
_entity_poly.entity_id
_entity_poly.type
_entity_poly.pdbx_seq_one_letter_code
_entity_poly.pdbx_strand_id
1 'polypeptide(L)'
;MLDAGSGRFVVKGEKIKPVTFTSLEEAKSFADKLREAGVADVTVEEVGEVYPVVEGVKVIRGETIYKTPTWWMAALLTERFNRREVAVYRWKKKRGQDKWSRKQKLSIANRKHWEKVKQIVDVLLDELEKLGVRVEKKE
;
A
#
# COMPACT_ATOMS: atom_id res chain seq x y z
N MET A 1 14.00 17.91 -8.91
CA MET A 1 14.82 16.69 -8.82
C MET A 1 13.84 15.53 -8.74
N LEU A 2 13.70 14.78 -9.83
CA LEU A 2 12.73 13.69 -9.97
C LEU A 2 13.16 12.57 -9.02
N ASP A 3 12.25 12.17 -8.14
CA ASP A 3 12.45 11.10 -7.17
C ASP A 3 12.76 9.82 -7.96
N ALA A 4 13.99 9.32 -7.86
CA ALA A 4 14.42 8.11 -8.54
C ALA A 4 13.70 6.91 -7.90
N GLY A 5 12.54 6.58 -8.47
CA GLY A 5 11.85 5.29 -8.42
C GLY A 5 11.86 4.54 -7.10
N SER A 6 10.81 4.71 -6.28
CA SER A 6 10.41 3.75 -5.24
C SER A 6 9.73 2.49 -5.80
N GLY A 7 9.98 2.17 -7.07
CA GLY A 7 9.49 0.97 -7.74
C GLY A 7 10.15 -0.27 -7.15
N ARG A 8 9.34 -1.29 -6.84
CA ARG A 8 9.84 -2.62 -6.48
C ARG A 8 9.75 -3.51 -7.70
N PHE A 9 10.84 -4.11 -8.11
CA PHE A 9 10.86 -5.00 -9.27
C PHE A 9 10.71 -6.43 -8.80
N VAL A 10 9.79 -7.19 -9.38
CA VAL A 10 9.60 -8.60 -9.06
C VAL A 10 10.07 -9.44 -10.24
N VAL A 11 11.03 -10.32 -9.99
CA VAL A 11 11.48 -11.31 -10.95
C VAL A 11 10.71 -12.61 -10.73
N LYS A 12 10.08 -13.13 -11.78
CA LYS A 12 9.39 -14.43 -11.80
C LYS A 12 10.06 -15.35 -12.81
N GLY A 13 9.86 -16.66 -12.66
CA GLY A 13 10.32 -17.68 -13.60
C GLY A 13 9.71 -19.04 -13.26
N GLU A 14 9.84 -19.99 -14.17
CA GLU A 14 9.28 -21.33 -13.97
C GLU A 14 9.88 -22.02 -12.73
N LYS A 15 9.03 -22.61 -11.88
CA LYS A 15 9.43 -23.38 -10.69
C LYS A 15 10.30 -22.64 -9.66
N ILE A 16 10.38 -21.31 -9.72
CA ILE A 16 11.04 -20.47 -8.71
C ILE A 16 10.05 -19.57 -7.97
N LYS A 17 10.33 -19.26 -6.71
CA LYS A 17 9.55 -18.26 -5.97
C LYS A 17 9.89 -16.86 -6.51
N PRO A 18 8.90 -15.96 -6.67
CA PRO A 18 9.17 -14.58 -7.07
C PRO A 18 10.14 -13.89 -6.10
N VAL A 19 11.09 -13.13 -6.66
CA VAL A 19 12.11 -12.40 -5.90
C VAL A 19 11.95 -10.90 -6.13
N THR A 20 11.98 -10.11 -5.06
CA THR A 20 11.75 -8.66 -5.12
C THR A 20 13.06 -7.89 -4.97
N PHE A 21 13.24 -6.88 -5.81
CA PHE A 21 14.40 -5.97 -5.84
C PHE A 21 13.94 -4.52 -5.69
N THR A 22 14.84 -3.68 -5.19
CA THR A 22 14.63 -2.22 -5.10
C THR A 22 15.29 -1.44 -6.24
N SER A 23 16.06 -2.13 -7.09
CA SER A 23 16.72 -1.57 -8.27
C SER A 23 16.35 -2.38 -9.52
N LEU A 24 16.05 -1.68 -10.61
CA LEU A 24 15.79 -2.32 -11.91
C LEU A 24 17.03 -3.04 -12.43
N GLU A 25 18.22 -2.49 -12.17
CA GLU A 25 19.49 -3.07 -12.63
C GLU A 25 19.77 -4.40 -11.94
N GLU A 26 19.59 -4.46 -10.62
CA GLU A 26 19.72 -5.69 -9.85
C GLU A 26 18.71 -6.75 -10.30
N ALA A 27 17.46 -6.33 -10.53
CA ALA A 27 16.40 -7.22 -11.02
C ALA A 27 16.74 -7.81 -12.41
N LYS A 28 17.26 -6.98 -13.32
CA LYS A 28 17.70 -7.43 -14.65
C LYS A 28 18.89 -8.38 -14.57
N SER A 29 19.92 -8.03 -13.79
CA SER A 29 21.09 -8.90 -13.59
C SER A 29 20.71 -10.26 -13.01
N PHE A 30 19.77 -10.28 -12.05
CA PHE A 30 19.26 -11.54 -11.52
C PHE A 30 18.46 -12.34 -12.56
N ALA A 31 17.61 -11.67 -13.34
CA ALA A 31 16.87 -12.31 -14.42
C ALA A 31 17.79 -12.93 -15.49
N ASP A 32 18.88 -12.26 -15.85
CA ASP A 32 19.85 -12.78 -16.83
C ASP A 32 20.55 -14.04 -16.30
N LYS A 33 20.95 -14.05 -15.03
CA LYS A 33 21.50 -15.26 -14.38
C LYS A 33 20.53 -16.44 -14.39
N LEU A 34 19.24 -16.18 -14.20
CA LEU A 34 18.21 -17.23 -14.28
C LEU A 34 18.07 -17.77 -15.70
N ARG A 35 18.14 -16.91 -16.72
CA ARG A 35 18.12 -17.33 -18.14
C ARG A 35 19.35 -18.16 -18.48
N GLU A 36 20.53 -17.75 -18.04
CA GLU A 36 21.78 -18.52 -18.20
C GLU A 36 21.72 -19.88 -17.50
N ALA A 37 21.04 -19.95 -16.35
CA ALA A 37 20.78 -21.20 -15.63
C ALA A 37 19.67 -22.08 -16.26
N GLY A 38 19.09 -21.66 -17.40
CA GLY A 38 18.07 -22.42 -18.12
C GLY A 38 16.66 -22.33 -17.53
N VAL A 39 16.38 -21.34 -16.69
CA VAL A 39 15.02 -21.11 -16.17
C VAL A 39 14.16 -20.50 -17.28
N ALA A 40 13.04 -21.14 -17.59
CA ALA A 40 12.08 -20.66 -18.58
C ALA A 40 11.18 -19.53 -18.02
N ASP A 41 10.59 -18.76 -18.93
CA ASP A 41 9.58 -17.72 -18.66
C ASP A 41 10.01 -16.65 -17.64
N VAL A 42 11.29 -16.25 -17.69
CA VAL A 42 11.83 -15.24 -16.76
C VAL A 42 11.34 -13.84 -17.12
N THR A 43 10.48 -13.26 -16.27
CA THR A 43 9.94 -11.90 -16.41
C THR A 43 10.39 -10.99 -15.29
N VAL A 44 10.55 -9.70 -15.62
CA VAL A 44 10.78 -8.62 -14.65
C VAL A 44 9.58 -7.70 -14.70
N GLU A 45 8.82 -7.64 -13.62
CA GLU A 45 7.66 -6.77 -13.49
C GLU A 45 8.00 -5.59 -12.57
N GLU A 46 7.76 -4.37 -13.04
CA GLU A 46 7.75 -3.21 -12.15
C GLU A 46 6.45 -3.24 -11.33
N VAL A 47 6.61 -3.35 -10.02
CA VAL A 47 5.52 -3.26 -9.06
C VAL A 47 5.62 -1.89 -8.39
N GLY A 48 4.54 -1.12 -8.49
CA GLY A 48 4.44 0.16 -7.79
C GLY A 48 4.74 0.02 -6.28
N GLU A 49 5.03 1.13 -5.62
CA GLU A 49 5.43 1.13 -4.21
C GLU A 49 4.45 0.32 -3.35
N VAL A 50 4.98 -0.72 -2.69
CA VAL A 50 4.17 -1.66 -1.92
C VAL A 50 3.73 -1.01 -0.60
N TYR A 51 2.46 -1.17 -0.26
CA TYR A 51 1.92 -0.70 1.01
C TYR A 51 2.69 -1.28 2.21
N PRO A 52 3.13 -0.44 3.17
CA PRO A 52 3.99 -0.87 4.28
C PRO A 52 3.18 -1.53 5.41
N VAL A 53 2.55 -2.66 5.08
CA VAL A 53 1.87 -3.53 6.04
C VAL A 53 2.89 -4.38 6.81
N VAL A 54 2.50 -4.85 7.99
CA VAL A 54 3.35 -5.77 8.78
C VAL A 54 3.49 -7.11 8.04
N GLU A 55 4.62 -7.79 8.28
CA GLU A 55 4.88 -9.11 7.71
C GLU A 55 3.75 -10.11 7.98
N GLY A 56 3.48 -10.96 6.99
CA GLY A 56 2.39 -11.93 7.00
C GLY A 56 1.01 -11.36 6.65
N VAL A 57 0.87 -10.05 6.41
CA VAL A 57 -0.32 -9.47 5.80
C VAL A 57 -0.17 -9.45 4.29
N LYS A 58 -1.05 -10.14 3.59
CA LYS A 58 -1.17 -10.06 2.13
C LYS A 58 -2.12 -8.91 1.77
N VAL A 59 -1.70 -8.01 0.89
CA VAL A 59 -2.58 -7.00 0.29
C VAL A 59 -3.17 -7.59 -0.99
N ILE A 60 -4.49 -7.77 -1.03
CA ILE A 60 -5.20 -8.28 -2.21
C ILE A 60 -5.46 -7.14 -3.19
N ARG A 61 -5.91 -5.98 -2.68
CA ARG A 61 -6.12 -4.74 -3.43
C ARG A 61 -5.93 -3.55 -2.49
N GLY A 62 -5.52 -2.39 -3.00
CA GLY A 62 -5.49 -1.18 -2.20
C GLY A 62 -5.53 0.07 -3.05
N GLU A 63 -6.18 1.10 -2.53
CA GLU A 63 -6.27 2.42 -3.15
C GLU A 63 -5.65 3.46 -2.21
N THR A 64 -4.76 4.29 -2.72
CA THR A 64 -4.16 5.39 -1.96
C THR A 64 -5.16 6.54 -1.90
N ILE A 65 -5.46 7.02 -0.70
CA ILE A 65 -6.33 8.18 -0.47
C ILE A 65 -5.51 9.46 -0.64
N TYR A 66 -4.33 9.52 -0.01
CA TYR A 66 -3.35 10.57 -0.26
C TYR A 66 -1.95 10.10 0.11
N LYS A 67 -0.95 10.78 -0.45
CA LYS A 67 0.45 10.59 -0.09
C LYS A 67 1.22 11.89 -0.17
N THR A 68 2.05 12.13 0.84
CA THR A 68 2.98 13.26 0.94
C THR A 68 4.38 12.72 1.27
N PRO A 69 5.43 13.57 1.29
CA PRO A 69 6.78 13.10 1.65
C PRO A 69 6.89 12.50 3.06
N THR A 70 5.94 12.77 3.96
CA THR A 70 6.00 12.26 5.34
C THR A 70 4.76 11.50 5.79
N TRP A 71 3.67 11.52 5.01
CA TRP A 71 2.42 10.82 5.34
C TRP A 71 1.88 10.03 4.16
N TRP A 72 1.29 8.87 4.46
CA TRP A 72 0.60 8.07 3.46
C TRP A 72 -0.65 7.49 4.08
N MET A 73 -1.78 7.64 3.41
CA MET A 73 -3.05 7.03 3.79
C MET A 73 -3.63 6.21 2.63
N ALA A 74 -4.11 5.02 2.93
CA ALA A 74 -4.68 4.11 1.92
C ALA A 74 -5.76 3.20 2.53
N ALA A 75 -6.73 2.80 1.71
CA ALA A 75 -7.70 1.76 2.03
C ALA A 75 -7.28 0.44 1.36
N LEU A 76 -7.12 -0.62 2.14
CA LEU A 76 -6.60 -1.91 1.69
C LEU A 76 -7.60 -3.04 1.95
N LEU A 77 -7.81 -3.90 0.95
CA LEU A 77 -8.34 -5.25 1.14
C LEU A 77 -7.16 -6.18 1.45
N THR A 78 -7.13 -6.75 2.65
CA THR A 78 -6.01 -7.56 3.13
C THR A 78 -6.45 -8.95 3.56
N GLU A 79 -5.49 -9.86 3.64
CA GLU A 79 -5.66 -11.22 4.13
C GLU A 79 -4.52 -11.58 5.10
N ARG A 80 -4.86 -12.15 6.26
CA ARG A 80 -3.91 -12.69 7.23
C ARG A 80 -4.55 -13.86 7.98
N PHE A 81 -3.83 -14.99 8.07
CA PHE A 81 -4.34 -16.22 8.72
C PHE A 81 -5.75 -16.62 8.22
N ASN A 82 -5.94 -16.63 6.89
CA ASN A 82 -7.21 -16.92 6.22
C ASN A 82 -8.39 -16.00 6.60
N ARG A 83 -8.12 -14.85 7.24
CA ARG A 83 -9.12 -13.82 7.50
C ARG A 83 -8.90 -12.65 6.57
N ARG A 84 -9.97 -12.24 5.88
CA ARG A 84 -9.98 -11.08 4.99
C ARG A 84 -10.65 -9.90 5.68
N GLU A 85 -10.11 -8.71 5.49
CA GLU A 85 -10.70 -7.47 5.98
C GLU A 85 -10.44 -6.32 5.02
N VAL A 86 -11.30 -5.30 5.08
CA VAL A 86 -10.94 -3.97 4.57
C VAL A 86 -10.39 -3.17 5.73
N ALA A 87 -9.27 -2.48 5.55
CA ALA A 87 -8.71 -1.61 6.58
C ALA A 87 -8.15 -0.33 5.99
N VAL A 88 -8.37 0.78 6.67
CA VAL A 88 -7.77 2.07 6.35
C VAL A 88 -6.49 2.22 7.16
N TYR A 89 -5.37 2.38 6.47
CA TYR A 89 -4.06 2.55 7.07
C TYR A 89 -3.60 3.99 6.95
N ARG A 90 -2.87 4.45 7.97
CA ARG A 90 -2.08 5.68 7.91
C ARG A 90 -0.67 5.43 8.38
N TRP A 91 0.31 5.80 7.57
CA TRP A 91 1.72 5.71 7.88
C TRP A 91 2.35 7.08 7.93
N LYS A 92 3.43 7.17 8.71
CA LYS A 92 4.30 8.34 8.78
C LYS A 92 5.75 7.89 8.57
N LYS A 93 6.53 8.64 7.79
CA LYS A 93 7.99 8.53 7.78
C LYS A 93 8.60 9.85 8.23
N LYS A 94 9.76 9.80 8.88
CA LYS A 94 10.52 11.04 9.18
C LYS A 94 11.18 11.55 7.91
N ARG A 95 11.45 12.85 7.83
CA ARG A 95 12.22 13.43 6.74
C ARG A 95 13.61 12.78 6.72
N GLY A 96 14.06 12.35 5.55
CA GLY A 96 15.34 11.62 5.40
C GLY A 96 15.30 10.16 5.87
N GLN A 97 14.12 9.57 6.10
CA GLN A 97 13.98 8.12 6.30
C GLN A 97 13.20 7.49 5.15
N ASP A 98 13.59 6.29 4.77
CA ASP A 98 12.91 5.53 3.72
C ASP A 98 11.86 4.56 4.28
N LYS A 99 11.84 4.35 5.60
CA LYS A 99 10.92 3.42 6.25
C LYS A 99 9.65 4.12 6.75
N TRP A 100 8.52 3.64 6.26
CA TRP A 100 7.19 4.01 6.77
C TRP A 100 6.90 3.32 8.10
N SER A 101 6.39 4.07 9.07
CA SER A 101 5.90 3.55 10.36
C SER A 101 4.38 3.68 10.42
N ARG A 102 3.67 2.59 10.72
CA ARG A 102 2.21 2.60 10.87
C ARG A 102 1.82 3.45 12.09
N LYS A 103 0.98 4.47 11.86
CA LYS A 103 0.43 5.33 12.91
C LYS A 103 -1.01 5.01 13.25
N GLN A 104 -1.81 4.61 12.26
CA GLN A 104 -3.18 4.21 12.49
C GLN A 104 -3.57 3.05 11.57
N LYS A 105 -4.53 2.26 12.05
CA LYS A 105 -5.25 1.24 11.29
C LYS A 105 -6.67 1.20 11.80
N LEU A 106 -7.64 1.44 10.93
CA LEU A 106 -9.06 1.20 11.19
C LEU A 106 -9.48 -0.06 10.43
N SER A 107 -9.72 -1.16 11.16
CA SER A 107 -10.29 -2.38 10.57
C SER A 107 -11.80 -2.23 10.40
N ILE A 108 -12.29 -2.51 9.20
CA ILE A 108 -13.71 -2.49 8.85
C ILE A 108 -14.21 -3.94 8.85
N ALA A 109 -14.78 -4.34 9.97
CA ALA A 109 -15.23 -5.72 10.21
C ALA A 109 -16.31 -6.21 9.23
N ASN A 110 -17.25 -5.34 8.85
CA ASN A 110 -18.34 -5.66 7.92
C ASN A 110 -19.02 -4.38 7.41
N ARG A 111 -19.98 -4.54 6.49
CA ARG A 111 -20.74 -3.43 5.91
C ARG A 111 -21.51 -2.62 6.95
N LYS A 112 -22.16 -3.26 7.93
CA LYS A 112 -22.92 -2.57 8.98
C LYS A 112 -22.04 -1.67 9.85
N HIS A 113 -20.84 -2.14 10.20
CA HIS A 113 -19.86 -1.34 10.93
C HIS A 113 -19.44 -0.12 10.11
N TRP A 114 -19.17 -0.28 8.80
CA TRP A 114 -18.81 0.84 7.95
C TRP A 114 -19.93 1.90 7.83
N GLU A 115 -21.16 1.47 7.56
CA GLU A 115 -22.29 2.40 7.46
C GLU A 115 -22.50 3.17 8.77
N LYS A 116 -22.33 2.51 9.92
CA LYS A 116 -22.44 3.19 11.22
C LYS A 116 -21.33 4.21 11.45
N VAL A 117 -20.09 3.88 11.08
CA VAL A 117 -18.97 4.83 11.14
C VAL A 117 -19.26 6.03 10.26
N LYS A 118 -19.63 5.79 9.00
CA LYS A 118 -19.94 6.84 8.04
C LYS A 118 -21.06 7.75 8.55
N GLN A 119 -22.19 7.19 8.97
CA GLN A 119 -23.32 7.97 9.49
C GLN A 119 -22.92 8.88 10.65
N ILE A 120 -22.16 8.37 11.63
CA ILE A 120 -21.75 9.17 12.79
C ILE A 120 -20.75 10.25 12.37
N VAL A 121 -19.79 9.92 11.52
CA VAL A 121 -18.81 10.89 11.01
C VAL A 121 -19.49 11.99 10.21
N ASP A 122 -20.45 11.66 9.34
CA ASP A 122 -21.19 12.63 8.53
C ASP A 122 -21.92 13.63 9.44
N VAL A 123 -22.62 13.17 10.50
CA VAL A 123 -23.28 14.07 11.48
C VAL A 123 -22.28 14.98 12.18
N LEU A 124 -21.13 14.45 12.58
CA LEU A 124 -20.09 15.24 13.24
C LEU A 124 -19.42 16.26 12.30
N LEU A 125 -19.32 15.96 11.00
CA LEU A 125 -18.84 16.91 10.00
C LEU A 125 -19.84 18.07 9.82
N ASP A 126 -21.14 17.78 9.78
CA ASP A 126 -22.17 18.83 9.74
C ASP A 126 -22.09 19.76 10.96
N GLU A 127 -21.84 19.21 12.15
CA GLU A 127 -21.60 20.01 13.36
C GLU A 127 -20.32 20.82 13.28
N LEU A 128 -19.23 20.23 12.77
CA LEU A 128 -17.94 20.89 12.59
C LEU A 128 -18.04 22.09 11.63
N GLU A 129 -18.81 21.96 10.54
CA GLU A 129 -19.07 23.04 9.59
C GLU A 129 -19.82 24.20 10.24
N LYS A 130 -20.82 23.91 11.09
CA LYS A 130 -21.55 24.94 11.85
C LYS A 130 -20.67 25.71 12.82
N LEU A 131 -19.57 25.10 13.30
CA LEU A 131 -18.56 25.76 14.11
C LEU A 131 -17.57 26.62 13.30
N GLY A 132 -17.79 26.78 11.99
CA GLY A 132 -17.00 27.65 11.12
C GLY A 132 -15.71 27.03 10.60
N VAL A 133 -15.48 25.73 10.82
CA VAL A 133 -14.34 25.03 10.24
C VAL A 133 -14.68 24.65 8.79
N ARG A 134 -13.87 25.11 7.83
CA ARG A 134 -14.05 24.74 6.42
C ARG A 134 -13.80 23.25 6.24
N VAL A 135 -14.84 22.53 5.84
CA VAL A 135 -14.74 21.18 5.29
C VAL A 135 -14.86 21.32 3.77
N GLU A 136 -13.98 20.66 3.02
CA GLU A 136 -14.09 20.63 1.55
C GLU A 136 -15.39 19.90 1.18
N LYS A 137 -16.25 20.54 0.39
CA LYS A 137 -17.47 19.91 -0.08
C LYS A 137 -17.13 18.79 -1.06
N LYS A 138 -17.92 17.72 -1.01
CA LYS A 138 -17.83 16.60 -1.94
C LYS A 138 -18.01 17.10 -3.37
N GLU A 139 -17.05 16.82 -4.24
CA GLU A 139 -17.18 16.99 -5.70
C GLU A 139 -18.28 16.08 -6.27
#